data_AF-A0A258KWP2-F1
#
_entry.id   AF-A0A258KWP2-F1
#
_cell.length_a   1.000
_cell.length_b   1.000
_cell.length_c   1.000
_cell.angle_alpha   90.00
_cell.angle_beta   90.00
_cell.angle_gamma   90.00
#
_symmetry.space_group_name_H-M   'P 1'
#
loop_
_entity.id
_entity.type
_entity.pdbx_description
1 polymer ?
#
loop_
_entity_poly.entity_id
_entity_poly.type
_entity_poly.pdbx_seq_one_letter_code
_entity_poly.pdbx_strand_id
1 'polypeptide(L)'
;MKLRLYFAQFERSRLSIELAPLQLAGGILDIDILNEGITPPACRTDFEVQVNGAWVPLDGAPNGPNLTGLPAILPLRVTLTGTTDLMPGFGLSNSQVIVSRPKTTFTWIGETKTLGSPTTSIKIITDLQAYEEAKHDCAVTLRTGATLATTETADVVQDETLPNGTIRRTSVFNMTATSKYEVRIVGSTTTAADLFLVSELIEFAQS
;
A
#
# COMPACT_ATOMS: atom_id res chain seq x y z
N MET A 1 -15.01 -25.19 -58.13
CA MET A 1 -14.25 -25.31 -56.87
C MET A 1 -15.16 -24.87 -55.74
N LYS A 2 -15.47 -25.73 -54.76
CA LYS A 2 -16.36 -25.38 -53.64
C LYS A 2 -15.50 -25.02 -52.44
N LEU A 3 -15.47 -23.74 -52.07
CA LEU A 3 -14.75 -23.27 -50.90
C LEU A 3 -15.51 -23.72 -49.65
N ARG A 4 -14.82 -24.41 -48.73
CA ARG A 4 -15.35 -24.76 -47.40
C ARG A 4 -14.39 -24.16 -46.37
N LEU A 5 -14.94 -23.30 -45.53
CA LEU A 5 -14.22 -22.67 -44.42
C LEU A 5 -14.67 -23.33 -43.12
N TYR A 6 -13.73 -23.52 -42.21
CA TYR A 6 -13.99 -24.02 -40.86
C TYR A 6 -13.72 -22.89 -39.88
N PHE A 7 -14.68 -22.63 -39.01
CA PHE A 7 -14.59 -21.61 -37.96
C PHE A 7 -14.93 -22.24 -36.61
N ALA A 8 -14.48 -21.61 -35.53
CA ALA A 8 -14.96 -21.92 -34.20
C ALA A 8 -16.39 -21.39 -34.04
N GLN A 9 -17.23 -22.13 -33.32
CA GLN A 9 -18.55 -21.69 -32.90
C GLN A 9 -18.63 -21.82 -31.38
N PHE A 10 -18.97 -20.72 -30.71
CA PHE A 10 -19.16 -20.64 -29.26
C PHE A 10 -20.65 -20.70 -28.94
N GLU A 11 -21.01 -21.42 -27.88
CA GLU A 11 -22.41 -21.67 -27.51
C GLU A 11 -23.13 -20.42 -27.00
N ARG A 12 -22.38 -19.42 -26.51
CA ARG A 12 -22.91 -18.21 -25.86
C ARG A 12 -22.04 -17.03 -26.24
N SER A 13 -22.61 -15.83 -26.27
CA SER A 13 -21.90 -14.55 -26.47
C SER A 13 -21.30 -13.99 -25.17
N ARG A 14 -21.67 -14.56 -24.01
CA ARG A 14 -21.12 -14.20 -22.71
C ARG A 14 -20.93 -15.45 -21.86
N LEU A 15 -19.74 -15.60 -21.29
CA LEU A 15 -19.37 -16.71 -20.42
C LEU A 15 -18.66 -16.17 -19.18
N SER A 16 -19.14 -16.52 -17.99
CA SER A 16 -18.47 -16.23 -16.73
C SER A 16 -17.88 -17.51 -16.17
N ILE A 17 -16.59 -17.49 -15.84
CA ILE A 17 -15.83 -18.62 -15.31
C ILE A 17 -15.37 -18.25 -13.91
N GLU A 18 -15.84 -18.98 -12.91
CA GLU A 18 -15.37 -18.81 -11.54
C GLU A 18 -13.96 -19.39 -11.39
N LEU A 19 -13.09 -18.61 -10.77
CA LEU A 19 -11.70 -18.96 -10.47
C LEU A 19 -11.56 -19.26 -8.98
N ALA A 20 -10.36 -19.67 -8.57
CA ALA A 20 -10.06 -19.78 -7.15
C ALA A 20 -10.24 -18.41 -6.46
N PRO A 21 -10.88 -18.36 -5.27
CA PRO A 21 -11.06 -17.10 -4.56
C PRO A 21 -9.70 -16.54 -4.12
N LEU A 22 -9.59 -15.22 -4.14
CA LEU A 22 -8.43 -14.50 -3.60
C LEU A 22 -8.51 -14.48 -2.09
N GLN A 23 -7.38 -14.69 -1.42
CA GLN A 23 -7.32 -14.78 0.04
C GLN A 23 -6.08 -14.09 0.59
N LEU A 24 -6.26 -13.25 1.61
CA LEU A 24 -5.18 -12.64 2.37
C LEU A 24 -5.59 -12.50 3.83
N ALA A 25 -4.81 -13.10 4.73
CA ALA A 25 -5.03 -12.97 6.16
C ALA A 25 -4.88 -11.50 6.60
N GLY A 26 -5.90 -10.98 7.28
CA GLY A 26 -5.97 -9.57 7.67
C GLY A 26 -6.45 -8.62 6.57
N GLY A 27 -6.98 -9.13 5.47
CA GLY A 27 -7.71 -8.36 4.46
C GLY A 27 -6.90 -8.00 3.22
N ILE A 28 -7.61 -7.73 2.13
CA ILE A 28 -7.07 -7.31 0.83
C ILE A 28 -7.38 -5.83 0.61
N LEU A 29 -6.40 -5.04 0.15
CA LEU A 29 -6.61 -3.66 -0.30
C LEU A 29 -6.18 -3.41 -1.74
N ASP A 30 -5.31 -4.27 -2.26
CA ASP A 30 -4.72 -4.12 -3.58
C ASP A 30 -4.66 -5.49 -4.27
N ILE A 31 -4.90 -5.47 -5.58
CA ILE A 31 -4.98 -6.66 -6.43
C ILE A 31 -4.24 -6.34 -7.72
N ASP A 32 -3.17 -7.09 -7.98
CA ASP A 32 -2.42 -7.04 -9.23
C ASP A 32 -2.65 -8.36 -9.98
N ILE A 33 -3.14 -8.25 -11.22
CA ILE A 33 -3.39 -9.39 -12.11
C ILE A 33 -2.52 -9.24 -13.33
N LEU A 34 -1.62 -10.20 -13.50
CA LEU A 34 -0.90 -10.40 -14.74
C LEU A 34 -1.47 -11.65 -15.42
N ASN A 35 -2.17 -11.47 -16.54
CA ASN A 35 -2.74 -12.57 -17.28
C ASN A 35 -2.22 -12.66 -18.71
N GLU A 36 -1.98 -13.88 -19.17
CA GLU A 36 -1.83 -14.16 -20.59
C GLU A 36 -3.23 -14.17 -21.23
N GLY A 37 -3.41 -13.48 -22.35
CA GLY A 37 -4.70 -13.50 -23.03
C GLY A 37 -4.72 -12.72 -24.33
N ILE A 38 -5.72 -13.03 -25.15
CA ILE A 38 -6.03 -12.34 -26.39
C ILE A 38 -7.48 -11.90 -26.30
N THR A 39 -7.69 -10.59 -26.41
CA THR A 39 -9.02 -10.01 -26.55
C THR A 39 -9.15 -9.44 -27.95
N PRO A 40 -9.86 -10.13 -28.87
CA PRO A 40 -10.09 -9.63 -30.22
C PRO A 40 -10.85 -8.30 -30.23
N PRO A 41 -10.79 -7.51 -31.32
CA PRO A 41 -11.61 -6.33 -31.47
C PRO A 41 -13.10 -6.65 -31.28
N ALA A 42 -13.83 -5.76 -30.59
CA ALA A 42 -15.23 -5.92 -30.20
C ALA A 42 -15.55 -7.07 -29.21
N CYS A 43 -14.53 -7.70 -28.61
CA CYS A 43 -14.68 -8.57 -27.44
C CYS A 43 -14.22 -7.86 -26.16
N ARG A 44 -14.57 -8.40 -24.99
CA ARG A 44 -14.14 -7.90 -23.68
C ARG A 44 -13.82 -9.04 -22.72
N THR A 45 -12.75 -8.87 -21.95
CA THR A 45 -12.36 -9.76 -20.84
C THR A 45 -12.40 -8.95 -19.55
N ASP A 46 -13.26 -9.33 -18.63
CA ASP A 46 -13.45 -8.63 -17.36
C ASP A 46 -13.10 -9.55 -16.19
N PHE A 47 -12.09 -9.20 -15.42
CA PHE A 47 -11.90 -9.81 -14.10
C PHE A 47 -12.82 -9.12 -13.12
N GLU A 48 -13.59 -9.90 -12.36
CA GLU A 48 -14.58 -9.39 -11.42
C GLU A 48 -14.40 -10.06 -10.07
N VAL A 49 -14.56 -9.28 -9.00
CA VAL A 49 -14.61 -9.79 -7.63
C VAL A 49 -16.00 -9.57 -7.03
N GLN A 50 -16.38 -10.38 -6.07
CA GLN A 50 -17.65 -10.20 -5.38
C GLN A 50 -17.48 -9.33 -4.12
N VAL A 51 -18.20 -8.22 -4.05
CA VAL A 51 -18.26 -7.31 -2.89
C VAL A 51 -19.71 -7.08 -2.52
N ASN A 52 -20.08 -7.32 -1.26
CA ASN A 52 -21.46 -7.18 -0.75
C ASN A 52 -22.50 -7.95 -1.59
N GLY A 53 -22.14 -9.13 -2.11
CA GLY A 53 -23.00 -9.97 -2.94
C GLY A 53 -23.09 -9.57 -4.41
N ALA A 54 -22.57 -8.40 -4.80
CA ALA A 54 -22.53 -7.94 -6.18
C ALA A 54 -21.17 -8.26 -6.82
N TRP A 55 -21.19 -8.69 -8.08
CA TRP A 55 -19.98 -8.84 -8.88
C TRP A 55 -19.57 -7.49 -9.45
N VAL A 56 -18.35 -7.05 -9.16
CA VAL A 56 -17.81 -5.76 -9.55
C VAL A 56 -16.53 -5.99 -10.37
N PRO A 57 -16.42 -5.42 -11.58
CA PRO A 57 -15.19 -5.51 -12.37
C PRO A 57 -14.02 -4.82 -11.66
N LEU A 58 -12.83 -5.37 -11.83
CA LEU A 58 -11.58 -4.74 -11.44
C LEU A 58 -11.30 -3.58 -12.40
N ASP A 59 -11.82 -2.42 -12.06
CA ASP A 59 -11.66 -1.15 -12.78
C ASP A 59 -11.11 -0.08 -11.82
N GLY A 60 -10.67 1.05 -12.36
CA GLY A 60 -10.28 2.21 -11.57
C GLY A 60 -11.46 2.81 -10.79
N ALA A 61 -11.15 3.56 -9.74
CA ALA A 61 -12.14 4.40 -9.07
C ALA A 61 -12.79 5.35 -10.10
N PRO A 62 -14.12 5.54 -10.07
CA PRO A 62 -15.07 5.11 -9.04
C PRO A 62 -15.76 3.74 -9.30
N ASN A 63 -15.42 3.04 -10.38
CA ASN A 63 -16.18 1.87 -10.86
C ASN A 63 -15.68 0.53 -10.30
N GLY A 64 -14.48 0.52 -9.72
CA GLY A 64 -13.87 -0.67 -9.11
C GLY A 64 -14.49 -1.09 -7.76
N PRO A 65 -14.08 -2.26 -7.25
CA PRO A 65 -14.54 -2.74 -5.95
C PRO A 65 -14.06 -1.84 -4.80
N ASN A 66 -14.95 -1.56 -3.85
CA ASN A 66 -14.55 -0.91 -2.60
C ASN A 66 -13.98 -1.96 -1.63
N LEU A 67 -12.67 -1.88 -1.39
CA LEU A 67 -11.92 -2.82 -0.53
C LEU A 67 -11.60 -2.25 0.86
N THR A 68 -12.10 -1.07 1.23
CA THR A 68 -11.79 -0.45 2.54
C THR A 68 -12.27 -1.28 3.74
N GLY A 69 -13.21 -2.20 3.52
CA GLY A 69 -13.68 -3.18 4.51
C GLY A 69 -12.71 -4.33 4.80
N LEU A 70 -11.53 -4.37 4.15
CA LEU A 70 -10.49 -5.38 4.36
C LEU A 70 -11.01 -6.83 4.24
N PRO A 71 -11.70 -7.20 3.15
CA PRO A 71 -12.19 -8.56 2.97
C PRO A 71 -11.02 -9.55 2.94
N ALA A 72 -11.05 -10.56 3.81
CA ALA A 72 -10.02 -11.60 3.85
C ALA A 72 -10.14 -12.61 2.69
N ILE A 73 -11.34 -12.71 2.10
CA ILE A 73 -11.66 -13.59 0.97
C ILE A 73 -12.46 -12.78 -0.04
N LEU A 74 -12.06 -12.84 -1.31
CA LEU A 74 -12.78 -12.27 -2.44
C LEU A 74 -12.99 -13.37 -3.50
N PRO A 75 -14.24 -13.83 -3.72
CA PRO A 75 -14.55 -14.65 -4.89
C PRO A 75 -14.12 -13.93 -6.17
N LEU A 76 -13.39 -14.63 -7.03
CA LEU A 76 -12.87 -14.10 -8.29
C LEU A 76 -13.53 -14.85 -9.45
N ARG A 77 -13.90 -14.13 -10.50
CA ARG A 77 -14.28 -14.71 -11.78
C ARG A 77 -13.72 -13.90 -12.93
N VAL A 78 -13.72 -14.52 -14.10
CA VAL A 78 -13.51 -13.82 -15.36
C VAL A 78 -14.75 -13.93 -16.22
N THR A 79 -15.20 -12.81 -16.77
CA THR A 79 -16.30 -12.75 -17.73
C THR A 79 -15.74 -12.43 -19.12
N LEU A 80 -15.96 -13.37 -20.03
CA LEU A 80 -15.63 -13.28 -21.44
C LEU A 80 -16.88 -12.85 -22.21
N THR A 81 -16.80 -11.73 -22.92
CA THR A 81 -17.87 -11.21 -23.77
C THR A 81 -17.38 -11.10 -25.20
N GLY A 82 -18.16 -11.64 -26.14
CA GLY A 82 -17.86 -11.64 -27.57
C GLY A 82 -19.11 -11.96 -28.38
N THR A 83 -18.93 -12.75 -29.44
CA THR A 83 -20.01 -13.26 -30.28
C THR A 83 -19.93 -14.79 -30.34
N THR A 84 -20.92 -15.43 -30.97
CA THR A 84 -20.86 -16.88 -31.19
C THR A 84 -19.76 -17.29 -32.18
N ASP A 85 -19.17 -16.34 -32.92
CA ASP A 85 -18.16 -16.63 -33.95
C ASP A 85 -16.76 -16.15 -33.54
N LEU A 86 -16.66 -15.34 -32.47
CA LEU A 86 -15.42 -14.74 -31.99
C LEU A 86 -15.51 -14.49 -30.48
N MET A 87 -14.57 -15.04 -29.71
CA MET A 87 -14.49 -14.89 -28.25
C MET A 87 -13.08 -14.51 -27.80
N PRO A 88 -12.93 -13.81 -26.66
CA PRO A 88 -11.65 -13.66 -26.02
C PRO A 88 -11.18 -14.96 -25.37
N GLY A 89 -9.87 -15.09 -25.21
CA GLY A 89 -9.24 -16.20 -24.52
C GLY A 89 -8.20 -15.71 -23.52
N PHE A 90 -8.00 -16.47 -22.44
CA PHE A 90 -6.99 -16.20 -21.43
C PHE A 90 -6.30 -17.51 -21.01
N GLY A 91 -5.03 -17.42 -20.66
CA GLY A 91 -4.22 -18.54 -20.18
C GLY A 91 -4.35 -18.70 -18.67
N LEU A 92 -4.31 -19.94 -18.18
CA LEU A 92 -4.30 -20.22 -16.73
C LEU A 92 -2.88 -20.45 -16.20
N SER A 93 -2.03 -21.13 -16.96
CA SER A 93 -0.74 -21.63 -16.45
C SER A 93 0.34 -20.56 -16.25
N ASN A 94 0.28 -19.45 -17.01
CA ASN A 94 1.25 -18.35 -16.92
C ASN A 94 0.64 -17.06 -16.34
N SER A 95 -0.60 -17.15 -15.86
CA SER A 95 -1.29 -16.01 -15.24
C SER A 95 -1.09 -16.06 -13.73
N GLN A 96 -0.93 -14.90 -13.12
CA GLN A 96 -0.74 -14.75 -11.68
C GLN A 96 -1.63 -13.64 -11.13
N VAL A 97 -2.02 -13.80 -9.87
CA VAL A 97 -2.66 -12.75 -9.09
C VAL A 97 -1.88 -12.56 -7.80
N ILE A 98 -1.55 -11.32 -7.51
CA ILE A 98 -0.97 -10.90 -6.23
C ILE A 98 -2.02 -10.07 -5.52
N VAL A 99 -2.29 -10.43 -4.27
CA VAL A 99 -3.11 -9.61 -3.38
C VAL A 99 -2.23 -9.04 -2.29
N SER A 100 -2.42 -7.78 -1.97
CA SER A 100 -1.57 -7.07 -1.03
C SER A 100 -2.36 -6.11 -0.15
N ARG A 101 -1.70 -5.70 0.93
CA ARG A 101 -2.10 -4.57 1.76
C ARG A 101 -0.86 -3.99 2.46
N PRO A 102 -0.90 -2.71 2.85
CA PRO A 102 0.08 -2.16 3.77
C PRO A 102 0.07 -2.91 5.11
N LYS A 103 1.22 -2.98 5.78
CA LYS A 103 1.27 -3.29 7.21
C LYS A 103 0.73 -2.11 8.01
N THR A 104 0.24 -2.40 9.21
CA THR A 104 -0.24 -1.39 10.17
C THR A 104 0.91 -0.70 10.92
N THR A 105 2.16 -1.04 10.60
CA THR A 105 3.35 -0.48 11.26
C THR A 105 4.48 -0.34 10.24
N PHE A 106 5.28 0.71 10.37
CA PHE A 106 6.54 0.84 9.67
C PHE A 106 7.67 1.22 10.64
N THR A 107 8.90 0.96 10.23
CA THR A 107 10.09 1.47 10.92
C THR A 107 11.04 1.98 9.86
N TRP A 108 11.46 3.22 10.02
CA TRP A 108 12.49 3.85 9.21
C TRP A 108 13.69 4.17 10.11
N ILE A 109 14.88 3.90 9.60
CA ILE A 109 16.15 4.24 10.24
C ILE A 109 16.93 5.08 9.24
N GLY A 110 17.28 6.29 9.67
CA GLY A 110 18.08 7.22 8.88
C GLY A 110 19.55 6.84 8.83
N GLU A 111 20.28 7.56 8.00
CA GLU A 111 21.73 7.44 7.93
C GLU A 111 22.38 7.88 9.26
N THR A 112 23.46 7.19 9.64
CA THR A 112 24.34 7.63 10.72
C THR A 112 24.83 9.06 10.51
N LYS A 113 24.57 9.94 11.47
CA LYS A 113 25.15 11.29 11.56
C LYS A 113 26.35 11.27 12.49
N THR A 114 27.48 11.82 12.03
CA THR A 114 28.66 12.09 12.86
C THR A 114 28.83 13.59 12.99
N LEU A 115 28.79 14.09 14.21
CA LEU A 115 28.86 15.51 14.53
C LEU A 115 30.32 15.98 14.65
N GLY A 116 30.58 17.22 14.25
CA GLY A 116 31.92 17.84 14.41
C GLY A 116 32.32 18.08 15.87
N SER A 117 31.35 18.17 16.78
CA SER A 117 31.53 18.22 18.23
C SER A 117 30.40 17.43 18.91
N PRO A 118 30.65 16.75 20.04
CA PRO A 118 29.58 16.16 20.83
C PRO A 118 28.54 17.21 21.21
N THR A 119 27.26 16.84 21.17
CA THR A 119 26.14 17.66 21.64
C THR A 119 25.33 16.92 22.70
N THR A 120 24.68 17.67 23.58
CA THR A 120 23.68 17.17 24.53
C THR A 120 22.24 17.43 24.08
N SER A 121 22.02 18.13 22.96
CA SER A 121 20.69 18.52 22.48
C SER A 121 20.52 18.33 20.98
N ILE A 122 19.49 17.57 20.61
CA ILE A 122 19.07 17.36 19.22
C ILE A 122 17.59 17.68 19.12
N LYS A 123 17.20 18.40 18.05
CA LYS A 123 15.81 18.67 17.70
C LYS A 123 15.51 18.08 16.33
N ILE A 124 14.51 17.22 16.27
CA ILE A 124 14.00 16.62 15.04
C ILE A 124 12.62 17.19 14.75
N ILE A 125 12.36 17.62 13.52
CA ILE A 125 11.05 18.06 13.05
C ILE A 125 10.59 17.11 11.96
N THR A 126 9.38 16.56 12.09
CA THR A 126 8.73 15.74 11.07
C THR A 126 7.39 16.32 10.68
N ASP A 127 7.07 16.27 9.38
CA ASP A 127 5.76 16.64 8.86
C ASP A 127 4.95 15.38 8.55
N LEU A 128 3.79 15.24 9.18
CA LEU A 128 2.90 14.09 9.09
C LEU A 128 1.64 14.49 8.30
N GLN A 129 1.53 13.98 7.07
CA GLN A 129 0.37 14.19 6.19
C GLN A 129 -0.66 13.08 6.37
N ALA A 130 -1.95 13.43 6.28
CA ALA A 130 -3.08 12.53 6.56
C ALA A 130 -3.00 11.87 7.94
N TYR A 131 -2.36 12.54 8.90
CA TYR A 131 -2.20 12.01 10.25
C TYR A 131 -3.43 12.35 11.10
N GLU A 132 -4.00 11.32 11.72
CA GLU A 132 -5.14 11.44 12.62
C GLU A 132 -4.75 10.80 13.97
N GLU A 133 -4.57 11.61 15.01
CA GLU A 133 -4.07 11.16 16.33
C GLU A 133 -4.90 10.02 16.94
N ALA A 134 -6.21 9.95 16.62
CA ALA A 134 -7.07 8.87 17.12
C ALA A 134 -6.79 7.51 16.46
N LYS A 135 -6.12 7.48 15.32
CA LYS A 135 -5.88 6.27 14.51
C LYS A 135 -4.41 5.97 14.30
N HIS A 136 -3.56 6.98 14.37
CA HIS A 136 -2.15 6.92 13.99
C HIS A 136 -1.26 7.21 15.19
N ASP A 137 -0.07 6.63 15.19
CA ASP A 137 1.01 6.96 16.11
C ASP A 137 2.31 7.11 15.30
N CYS A 138 3.18 8.02 15.73
CA CYS A 138 4.47 8.29 15.09
C CYS A 138 5.51 8.66 16.15
N ALA A 139 6.29 7.66 16.55
CA ALA A 139 7.36 7.83 17.53
C ALA A 139 8.69 8.13 16.84
N VAL A 140 9.27 9.28 17.16
CA VAL A 140 10.63 9.65 16.76
C VAL A 140 11.58 9.38 17.93
N THR A 141 12.60 8.58 17.69
CA THR A 141 13.65 8.23 18.66
C THR A 141 15.02 8.41 18.02
N LEU A 142 16.07 8.53 18.82
CA LEU A 142 17.43 8.51 18.34
C LEU A 142 18.11 7.21 18.75
N ARG A 143 18.91 6.64 17.84
CA ARG A 143 19.85 5.58 18.19
C ARG A 143 21.20 6.24 18.46
N THR A 144 21.78 6.02 19.64
CA THR A 144 23.00 6.70 20.10
C THR A 144 24.04 5.71 20.65
N GLY A 145 25.21 6.22 21.01
CA GLY A 145 26.36 5.44 21.46
C GLY A 145 27.24 4.94 20.30
N ALA A 146 28.41 4.39 20.63
CA ALA A 146 29.41 4.00 19.64
C ALA A 146 28.87 2.99 18.60
N THR A 147 28.03 2.05 19.05
CA THR A 147 27.40 1.01 18.23
C THR A 147 25.95 1.32 17.83
N LEU A 148 25.42 2.51 18.18
CA LEU A 148 24.03 2.90 17.88
C LEU A 148 23.00 1.90 18.44
N ALA A 149 23.30 1.31 19.60
CA ALA A 149 22.44 0.32 20.26
C ALA A 149 21.52 0.94 21.31
N THR A 150 21.85 2.12 21.83
CA THR A 150 21.03 2.84 22.82
C THR A 150 19.89 3.54 22.09
N THR A 151 18.66 3.40 22.59
CA THR A 151 17.51 4.17 22.09
C THR A 151 17.25 5.32 23.06
N GLU A 152 17.30 6.54 22.55
CA GLU A 152 16.94 7.77 23.23
C GLU A 152 15.54 8.21 22.80
N THR A 153 14.66 8.42 23.76
CA THR A 153 13.30 8.90 23.53
C THR A 153 13.26 10.43 23.64
N ALA A 154 12.35 11.08 22.90
CA ALA A 154 12.20 12.53 23.01
C ALA A 154 11.67 12.90 24.40
N ASP A 155 12.26 13.92 25.03
CA ASP A 155 11.76 14.48 26.30
C ASP A 155 10.54 15.35 26.06
N VAL A 156 10.51 16.02 24.91
CA VAL A 156 9.43 16.91 24.51
C VAL A 156 8.99 16.56 23.11
N VAL A 157 7.70 16.30 22.95
CA VAL A 157 7.03 16.18 21.66
C VAL A 157 5.97 17.27 21.59
N GLN A 158 6.03 18.09 20.56
CA GLN A 158 5.09 19.19 20.33
C GLN A 158 4.55 19.10 18.91
N ASP A 159 3.23 19.11 18.79
CA ASP A 159 2.53 19.09 17.52
C ASP A 159 1.95 20.47 17.21
N GLU A 160 2.16 20.91 15.97
CA GLU A 160 1.55 22.10 15.40
C GLU A 160 0.79 21.71 14.13
N THR A 161 -0.49 22.06 14.04
CA THR A 161 -1.26 21.87 12.80
C THR A 161 -0.96 23.01 11.84
N LEU A 162 -0.34 22.68 10.70
CA LEU A 162 -0.08 23.64 9.63
C LEU A 162 -1.37 24.00 8.87
N PRO A 163 -1.41 25.12 8.12
CA PRO A 163 -2.62 25.57 7.41
C PRO A 163 -3.23 24.57 6.42
N ASN A 164 -2.46 23.60 5.95
CA ASN A 164 -2.89 22.54 5.04
C ASN A 164 -3.40 21.27 5.76
N GLY A 165 -3.45 21.26 7.09
CA GLY A 165 -3.85 20.12 7.91
C GLY A 165 -2.72 19.13 8.23
N THR A 166 -1.51 19.33 7.70
CA THR A 166 -0.32 18.55 8.09
C THR A 166 0.00 18.79 9.56
N ILE A 167 0.35 17.74 10.29
CA ILE A 167 0.86 17.86 11.65
C ILE A 167 2.38 17.97 11.60
N ARG A 168 2.93 19.10 12.04
CA ARG A 168 4.35 19.30 12.27
C ARG A 168 4.69 18.88 13.70
N ARG A 169 5.42 17.78 13.83
CA ARG A 169 5.86 17.21 15.11
C ARG A 169 7.30 17.59 15.38
N THR A 170 7.54 18.36 16.44
CA THR A 170 8.86 18.70 16.93
C THR A 170 9.21 17.81 18.12
N SER A 171 10.28 17.02 17.97
CA SER A 171 10.82 16.14 19.01
C SER A 171 12.17 16.68 19.50
N VAL A 172 12.27 16.99 20.79
CA VAL A 172 13.50 17.50 21.43
C VAL A 172 14.06 16.44 22.36
N PHE A 173 15.37 16.23 22.27
CA PHE A 173 16.11 15.22 23.02
C PHE A 173 17.23 15.87 23.81
N ASN A 174 17.27 15.64 25.12
CA ASN A 174 18.30 16.07 26.06
C ASN A 174 19.04 14.83 26.54
N MET A 175 20.24 14.63 26.01
CA MET A 175 20.99 13.38 26.16
C MET A 175 22.39 13.62 26.71
N THR A 176 23.04 12.53 27.10
CA THR A 176 24.49 12.56 27.35
C THR A 176 25.24 12.95 26.09
N ALA A 177 26.29 13.77 26.23
CA ALA A 177 27.09 14.27 25.12
C ALA A 177 27.42 13.18 24.09
N THR A 178 26.89 13.34 22.88
CA THR A 178 26.91 12.32 21.82
C THR A 178 27.46 12.92 20.54
N SER A 179 28.40 12.22 19.90
CA SER A 179 28.97 12.63 18.60
C SER A 179 28.37 11.88 17.41
N LYS A 180 27.55 10.85 17.66
CA LYS A 180 27.03 9.95 16.63
C LYS A 180 25.60 9.53 16.94
N TYR A 181 24.69 9.68 15.99
CA TYR A 181 23.31 9.23 16.14
C TYR A 181 22.67 8.79 14.81
N GLU A 182 21.56 8.08 14.89
CA GLU A 182 20.62 7.84 13.78
C GLU A 182 19.22 8.22 14.22
N VAL A 183 18.44 8.86 13.35
CA VAL A 183 17.02 9.05 13.59
C VAL A 183 16.28 7.75 13.29
N ARG A 184 15.44 7.31 14.21
CA ARG A 184 14.53 6.18 14.04
C ARG A 184 13.10 6.67 14.17
N ILE A 185 12.30 6.44 13.12
CA ILE A 185 10.87 6.75 13.10
C ILE A 185 10.10 5.44 13.09
N VAL A 186 9.19 5.28 14.04
CA VAL A 186 8.27 4.14 14.10
C VAL A 186 6.86 4.69 13.98
N GLY A 187 6.17 4.30 12.91
CA GLY A 187 4.78 4.67 12.71
C GLY A 187 3.85 3.47 12.87
N SER A 188 2.64 3.73 13.36
CA SER A 188 1.57 2.73 13.38
C SER A 188 0.21 3.31 13.04
N THR A 189 -0.70 2.46 12.58
CA THR A 189 -2.10 2.79 12.31
C THR A 189 -3.00 1.69 12.85
N THR A 190 -4.21 2.06 13.28
CA THR A 190 -5.25 1.11 13.71
C THR A 190 -5.81 0.28 12.55
N THR A 191 -5.68 0.74 11.30
CA THR A 191 -6.19 0.05 10.12
C THR A 191 -5.28 0.21 8.91
N ALA A 192 -5.11 -0.85 8.11
CA ALA A 192 -4.31 -0.77 6.88
C ALA A 192 -4.96 0.06 5.76
N ALA A 193 -6.26 0.38 5.88
CA ALA A 193 -7.01 1.16 4.90
C ALA A 193 -6.86 2.68 5.08
N ASP A 194 -6.26 3.10 6.19
CA ASP A 194 -6.07 4.51 6.54
C ASP A 194 -4.61 4.69 6.98
N LEU A 195 -3.83 5.34 6.14
CA LEU A 195 -2.39 5.50 6.31
C LEU A 195 -2.04 6.97 6.40
N PHE A 196 -0.91 7.25 7.05
CA PHE A 196 -0.29 8.56 7.03
C PHE A 196 1.09 8.49 6.36
N LEU A 197 1.57 9.66 5.97
CA LEU A 197 2.88 9.83 5.35
C LEU A 197 3.75 10.75 6.21
N VAL A 198 5.00 10.36 6.43
CA VAL A 198 6.05 11.29 6.88
C VAL A 198 6.63 11.96 5.64
N SER A 199 6.24 13.21 5.38
CA SER A 199 6.60 13.92 4.14
C SER A 199 7.92 14.69 4.23
N GLU A 200 8.31 15.09 5.44
CA GLU A 200 9.54 15.85 5.68
C GLU A 200 10.20 15.38 6.99
N LEU A 201 11.53 15.45 7.01
CA LEU A 201 12.36 15.27 8.19
C LEU A 201 13.44 16.36 8.18
N ILE A 202 13.52 17.16 9.25
CA ILE A 202 14.55 18.18 9.45
C ILE A 202 15.27 17.89 10.75
N GLU A 203 16.60 17.89 10.71
CA GLU A 203 17.48 17.58 11.84
C GLU A 203 18.26 18.82 12.26
N PHE A 204 18.24 19.16 13.55
CA PHE A 204 19.06 20.22 14.14
C PHE A 204 19.86 19.67 15.31
N ALA A 205 21.19 19.69 15.21
CA ALA A 205 22.09 19.49 16.34
C ALA A 205 22.50 20.86 16.87
N GLN A 206 22.17 21.16 18.12
CA GLN A 206 22.58 22.43 18.74
C GLN A 206 23.94 22.23 19.40
N SER A 207 24.92 23.08 19.09
CA SER A 207 26.21 23.12 19.81
C SER A 207 26.11 23.95 21.07
#